data_AF-A0A2V9SY18-F1
#
_entry.id   AF-A0A2V9SY18-F1
#
_cell.length_a   1.000
_cell.length_b   1.000
_cell.length_c   1.000
_cell.angle_alpha   90.00
_cell.angle_beta   90.00
_cell.angle_gamma   90.00
#
_symmetry.space_group_name_H-M   'P 1'
#
loop_
_entity.id
_entity.type
_entity.pdbx_description
1 polymer ?
#
loop_
_entity_poly.entity_id
_entity_poly.type
_entity_poly.pdbx_seq_one_letter_code
_entity_poly.pdbx_strand_id
1 'polypeptide(L)'
;MAEFIHEHSARVRDEDGTDYVVSIYAQERVDGTWEGWLEFHPLDKRKPTLRTEQETSQPNRVAVEYWASGLEPIYLEGAFARAQGRLL
;
A
#
# COMPACT_ATOMS: atom_id res chain seq x y z
N MET A 1 5.14 -0.87 15.90
CA MET A 1 6.03 -0.33 14.85
C MET A 1 5.50 -0.83 13.51
N ALA A 2 5.61 -0.05 12.44
CA ALA A 2 5.25 -0.54 11.11
C ALA A 2 6.21 -1.64 10.65
N GLU A 3 5.66 -2.68 10.05
CA GLU A 3 6.36 -3.83 9.51
C GLU A 3 6.14 -3.92 8.01
N PHE A 4 7.21 -4.18 7.27
CA PHE A 4 7.10 -4.54 5.86
C PHE A 4 6.49 -5.94 5.74
N ILE A 5 5.44 -6.06 4.93
CA ILE A 5 4.68 -7.30 4.73
C ILE A 5 5.02 -7.91 3.38
N HIS A 6 4.89 -7.12 2.33
CA HIS A 6 4.99 -7.62 0.95
C HIS A 6 5.35 -6.49 -0.01
N GLU A 7 6.17 -6.77 -1.02
CA GLU A 7 6.31 -5.91 -2.19
C GLU A 7 5.53 -6.56 -3.33
N HIS A 8 4.59 -5.81 -3.89
CA HIS A 8 3.80 -6.30 -5.00
C HIS A 8 4.60 -6.26 -6.31
N SER A 9 4.47 -7.29 -7.14
CA SER A 9 5.23 -7.41 -8.39
C SER A 9 4.80 -6.41 -9.47
N ALA A 10 3.52 -6.04 -9.50
CA ALA A 10 3.00 -4.98 -10.35
C ALA A 10 3.40 -3.59 -9.85
N ARG A 11 3.59 -2.68 -10.80
CA ARG A 11 3.85 -1.26 -10.56
C ARG A 11 2.65 -0.44 -10.98
N VAL A 12 2.50 0.74 -10.38
CA VAL A 12 1.54 1.76 -10.81
C VAL A 12 2.28 2.94 -11.40
N ARG A 13 1.63 3.69 -12.29
CA ARG A 13 2.23 4.82 -13.00
C ARG A 13 1.34 6.04 -12.87
N ASP A 14 1.95 7.20 -12.63
CA ASP A 14 1.23 8.48 -12.66
C ASP A 14 1.10 9.07 -14.06
N GLU A 15 0.35 10.16 -14.20
CA GLU A 15 0.10 10.83 -15.49
C GLU A 15 1.36 11.40 -16.14
N ASP A 16 2.39 11.71 -15.35
CA ASP A 16 3.69 12.15 -15.87
C ASP A 16 4.58 10.96 -16.32
N GLY A 17 4.06 9.74 -16.21
CA GLY A 17 4.76 8.52 -16.59
C GLY A 17 5.75 7.98 -15.56
N THR A 18 5.72 8.48 -14.31
CA THR A 18 6.60 7.96 -13.24
C THR A 18 6.04 6.64 -12.69
N ASP A 19 6.86 5.59 -12.71
CA ASP A 19 6.54 4.31 -12.07
C ASP A 19 6.79 4.36 -10.56
N TYR A 20 5.93 3.66 -9.82
CA TYR A 20 6.01 3.49 -8.38
C TYR A 20 6.06 1.99 -8.04
N VAL A 21 6.98 1.64 -7.15
CA VAL A 21 7.01 0.34 -6.47
C VAL A 21 5.97 0.35 -5.36
N VAL A 22 5.22 -0.74 -5.24
CA VAL A 22 4.13 -0.85 -4.26
C VAL A 22 4.57 -1.76 -3.12
N SER A 23 4.70 -1.16 -1.93
CA SER A 23 5.04 -1.86 -0.69
C SER A 23 3.82 -1.89 0.23
N ILE A 24 3.54 -3.05 0.80
CA ILE A 24 2.49 -3.23 1.79
C ILE A 24 3.14 -3.26 3.16
N TYR A 25 2.64 -2.39 4.04
CA TYR A 25 3.05 -2.31 5.44
C TYR A 25 1.87 -2.60 6.35
N ALA A 26 2.16 -3.07 7.56
CA ALA A 26 1.15 -3.18 8.60
C ALA A 26 1.72 -3.00 9.99
N GLN A 27 0.83 -2.75 10.94
CA GLN A 27 1.18 -2.57 12.33
C GLN A 27 0.11 -3.17 13.25
N GLU A 28 0.55 -3.84 14.31
CA GLU A 28 -0.30 -4.21 15.44
C GLU A 28 -0.74 -2.98 16.24
N ARG A 29 -2.03 -2.95 16.56
CA ARG A 29 -2.68 -1.95 17.41
C ARG A 29 -2.77 -2.42 18.85
N VAL A 30 -3.12 -1.49 19.73
CA VAL A 30 -3.29 -1.73 21.17
C VAL A 30 -4.36 -2.80 21.46
N ASP A 31 -5.35 -2.97 20.58
CA ASP A 31 -6.42 -3.95 20.71
C ASP A 31 -6.06 -5.35 20.15
N GLY A 32 -4.83 -5.53 19.68
CA GLY A 32 -4.35 -6.79 19.08
C GLY A 32 -4.75 -6.99 17.62
N THR A 33 -5.50 -6.06 17.01
CA THR A 33 -5.75 -6.09 15.56
C THR A 33 -4.58 -5.50 14.79
N TRP A 34 -4.49 -5.84 13.51
CA TRP A 34 -3.46 -5.38 12.61
C TRP A 34 -4.07 -4.49 11.53
N GLU A 35 -3.51 -3.31 11.35
CA GLU A 35 -3.88 -2.41 10.28
C GLU A 35 -2.88 -2.48 9.14
N GLY A 36 -3.37 -2.56 7.91
CA GLY A 36 -2.52 -2.57 6.71
C GLY A 36 -2.77 -1.36 5.83
N TRP A 37 -1.72 -0.89 5.16
CA TRP A 37 -1.75 0.21 4.19
C TRP A 37 -0.73 -0.03 3.07
N LEU A 38 -0.85 0.73 1.98
CA LEU A 38 0.07 0.71 0.85
C LEU A 38 0.97 1.95 0.88
N GLU A 39 2.24 1.75 0.55
CA GLU A 39 3.20 2.79 0.23
C GLU A 39 3.64 2.66 -1.23
N PHE A 40 3.69 3.79 -1.93
CA PHE A 40 4.07 3.90 -3.32
C PHE A 40 5.38 4.67 -3.41
N HIS A 41 6.46 3.97 -3.71
CA HIS A 41 7.80 4.55 -3.79
C HIS A 41 8.14 4.89 -5.24
N PRO A 42 8.30 6.17 -5.60
CA PRO A 42 8.61 6.56 -6.97
C PRO A 42 10.02 6.13 -7.38
N LEU A 43 10.17 5.71 -8.63
CA LEU A 43 11.50 5.52 -9.22
C LEU A 43 12.19 6.86 -9.50
N ASP A 44 11.42 7.93 -9.70
CA ASP A 44 11.94 9.29 -9.72
C ASP A 44 12.10 9.81 -8.28
N LYS A 45 13.35 9.91 -7.83
CA LYS A 45 13.71 10.38 -6.47
C LYS A 45 13.27 11.82 -6.16
N ARG A 46 12.82 12.59 -7.15
CA ARG A 46 12.28 13.94 -6.95
C ARG A 46 10.82 13.92 -6.49
N LYS A 47 10.11 12.82 -6.70
CA LYS A 47 8.72 12.66 -6.28
C LYS A 47 8.64 12.10 -4.85
N PRO A 48 7.61 12.48 -4.07
CA PRO A 48 7.43 11.96 -2.73
C PRO A 48 6.94 10.50 -2.77
N THR A 49 7.23 9.74 -1.72
CA THR A 49 6.51 8.49 -1.45
C THR A 49 5.07 8.84 -1.09
N LEU A 50 4.12 8.15 -1.72
CA LEU A 50 2.70 8.29 -1.38
C LEU A 50 2.28 7.14 -0.48
N ARG A 51 1.31 7.39 0.39
CA ARG A 51 0.82 6.40 1.33
C ARG A 51 -0.70 6.49 1.44
N THR A 52 -1.37 5.35 1.46
CA THR A 52 -2.80 5.28 1.77
C THR A 52 -3.05 5.45 3.26
N GLU A 53 -4.29 5.74 3.64
CA GLU A 53 -4.76 5.47 4.99
C GLU A 53 -4.87 3.94 5.23
N GLN A 54 -5.66 3.53 6.21
CA GLN A 54 -5.94 2.12 6.47
C GLN A 54 -6.72 1.50 5.30
N GLU A 55 -6.19 0.41 4.75
CA GLU A 55 -6.81 -0.36 3.67
C GLU A 55 -7.43 -1.66 4.19
N THR A 56 -6.93 -2.19 5.31
CA THR A 56 -7.47 -3.40 5.93
C THR A 56 -7.35 -3.41 7.46
N SER A 57 -8.20 -4.19 8.12
CA SER A 57 -8.12 -4.52 9.54
C SER A 57 -8.17 -6.03 9.68
N GLN A 58 -7.14 -6.63 10.27
CA GLN A 58 -6.97 -8.08 10.34
C GLN A 58 -6.73 -8.54 11.77
N PRO A 59 -7.09 -9.78 12.14
CA PRO A 59 -6.94 -10.28 13.51
C PRO A 59 -5.49 -10.60 13.90
N ASN A 60 -4.58 -10.72 12.94
CA ASN A 60 -3.16 -11.00 13.17
C ASN A 60 -2.34 -10.71 11.89
N ARG A 61 -1.01 -10.72 12.02
CA ARG A 61 -0.07 -10.51 10.92
C ARG A 61 -0.25 -11.49 9.75
N VAL A 62 -0.49 -12.77 10.01
CA VAL A 62 -0.63 -13.80 8.94
C VAL A 62 -1.83 -13.50 8.05
N ALA A 63 -2.93 -13.01 8.63
CA ALA A 63 -4.10 -12.58 7.87
C ALA A 63 -3.81 -11.33 7.01
N VAL A 64 -2.93 -10.42 7.46
CA VAL A 64 -2.44 -9.32 6.63
C VAL A 64 -1.59 -9.83 5.46
N GLU A 65 -0.67 -10.76 5.70
CA GLU A 65 0.15 -11.36 4.63
C GLU A 65 -0.71 -11.99 3.54
N TYR A 66 -1.74 -12.74 3.94
CA TYR A 66 -2.70 -13.35 3.02
C TYR A 66 -3.44 -12.29 2.19
N TRP A 67 -3.97 -11.26 2.85
CA TRP A 67 -4.61 -10.12 2.17
C TRP A 67 -3.65 -9.44 1.18
N ALA A 68 -2.42 -9.14 1.62
CA ALA A 68 -1.41 -8.46 0.80
C ALA A 68 -1.04 -9.27 -0.46
N SER A 69 -0.95 -10.59 -0.34
CA SER A 69 -0.65 -11.49 -1.46
C SER A 69 -1.79 -11.62 -2.48
N GLY A 70 -3.02 -11.31 -2.06
CA GLY A 70 -4.22 -11.38 -2.89
C GLY A 70 -4.59 -10.08 -3.59
N LEU A 71 -3.80 -9.01 -3.43
CA LEU A 71 -4.07 -7.75 -4.10
C LEU A 71 -3.86 -7.88 -5.61
N GLU A 72 -4.85 -7.44 -6.39
CA GLU A 72 -4.76 -7.42 -7.85
C GLU A 72 -4.33 -6.03 -8.35
N PRO A 73 -3.72 -5.92 -9.54
CA PRO A 73 -3.27 -4.64 -10.08
C PRO A 73 -4.33 -3.52 -10.07
N ILE A 74 -5.60 -3.87 -10.35
CA ILE A 74 -6.71 -2.91 -10.35
C ILE A 74 -6.97 -2.29 -8.98
N TYR A 75 -6.72 -3.04 -7.89
CA TYR A 75 -6.83 -2.51 -6.53
C TYR A 75 -5.74 -1.46 -6.28
N LEU A 76 -4.52 -1.73 -6.77
CA LEU A 76 -3.37 -0.82 -6.60
C LEU A 76 -3.59 0.51 -7.32
N GLU A 77 -4.16 0.48 -8.52
CA GLU A 77 -4.52 1.69 -9.26
C GLU A 77 -5.51 2.57 -8.49
N GLY A 78 -6.56 1.96 -7.93
CA GLY A 78 -7.54 2.67 -7.11
C GLY A 78 -6.93 3.21 -5.80
N ALA A 79 -6.10 2.42 -5.13
CA ALA A 79 -5.38 2.84 -3.92
C ALA A 79 -4.39 3.99 -4.21
N PHE A 80 -3.70 3.94 -5.35
CA PHE A 80 -2.80 4.99 -5.79
C PHE A 80 -3.53 6.31 -6.06
N ALA A 81 -4.69 6.25 -6.73
CA ALA A 81 -5.53 7.42 -6.94
C ALA A 81 -6.00 8.05 -5.62
N ARG A 82 -6.37 7.24 -4.61
CA ARG A 82 -6.68 7.74 -3.26
C ARG A 82 -5.47 8.40 -2.59
N ALA A 83 -4.29 7.78 -2.65
CA ALA A 83 -3.07 8.32 -2.07
C ALA A 83 -2.61 9.64 -2.73
N GLN A 84 -2.97 9.86 -4.00
CA GLN A 84 -2.79 11.14 -4.70
C GLN A 84 -3.84 12.20 -4.36
N GLY A 85 -4.89 11.85 -3.60
CA GLY A 85 -6.03 12.72 -3.31
C GLY A 85 -6.99 12.92 -4.49
N ARG A 86 -7.01 12.00 -5.46
CA ARG A 86 -7.82 12.10 -6.69
C ARG A 86 -9.20 11.44 -6.57
N LEU A 87 -9.44 10.70 -5.49
CA LEU A 87 -10.73 10.12 -5.14
C LEU A 87 -11.15 10.69 -3.79
N LEU A 88 -12.00 11.71 -3.82
CA LEU A 88 -12.79 12.24 -2.69
C LEU A 88 -14.26 12.27 -3.10
#